data_AF-A0A353FKA3-F1
#
_entry.id   AF-A0A353FKA3-F1
#
_cell.length_a   1.000
_cell.length_b   1.000
_cell.length_c   1.000
_cell.angle_alpha   90.00
_cell.angle_beta   90.00
_cell.angle_gamma   90.00
#
_symmetry.space_group_name_H-M   'P 1'
#
loop_
_entity.id
_entity.type
_entity.pdbx_description
1 polymer ?
#
loop_
_entity_poly.entity_id
_entity_poly.type
_entity_poly.pdbx_seq_one_letter_code
_entity_poly.pdbx_strand_id
1 'polypeptide(L)'
;NRHYAHVDCPGHADYVKNMITGAAQMDGAILVVAASDGPMPQTKEHILLAKQVNVPSLTVFLNKCDAVDDEELLELVEMEVRELL
;
A
#
# COMPACT_ATOMS: atom_id res chain seq x y z
N ASN A 1 23.17 -0.59 12.85
CA ASN A 1 22.23 0.54 12.74
C ASN A 1 21.99 0.86 11.28
N ARG A 2 20.73 0.88 10.85
CA ARG A 2 20.32 1.32 9.50
C ARG A 2 19.70 2.72 9.62
N HIS A 3 19.89 3.56 8.61
CA HIS A 3 19.22 4.86 8.50
C HIS A 3 18.14 4.74 7.43
N TYR A 4 16.95 5.27 7.71
CA TYR A 4 15.81 5.23 6.81
C TYR A 4 15.34 6.64 6.49
N ALA A 5 15.04 6.88 5.22
CA ALA A 5 14.31 8.06 4.77
C ALA A 5 12.88 7.63 4.45
N HIS A 6 11.91 8.37 4.96
CA HIS A 6 10.49 8.10 4.73
C HIS A 6 9.92 9.19 3.83
N VAL A 7 9.27 8.77 2.74
CA VAL A 7 8.56 9.65 1.82
C VAL A 7 7.10 9.24 1.84
N ASP A 8 6.24 10.16 2.28
CA ASP A 8 4.79 9.94 2.29
C ASP A 8 4.21 10.29 0.92
N CYS A 9 3.50 9.34 0.31
CA CYS A 9 2.92 9.49 -1.02
C CYS A 9 1.40 9.69 -0.92
N PRO A 10 0.84 10.73 -1.56
CA PRO A 10 -0.60 10.96 -1.55
C PRO A 10 -1.34 9.87 -2.34
N GLY A 11 -2.39 9.30 -1.73
CA GLY A 11 -3.16 8.20 -2.33
C GLY A 11 -4.31 8.60 -3.25
N HIS A 12 -4.52 9.90 -3.44
CA HIS A 12 -5.59 10.42 -4.30
C HIS A 12 -5.13 10.45 -5.76
N ALA A 13 -6.00 10.04 -6.69
CA ALA A 13 -5.67 9.86 -8.11
C ALA A 13 -4.99 11.09 -8.75
N ASP A 14 -5.43 12.29 -8.36
CA ASP A 14 -4.86 13.57 -8.85
C ASP A 14 -3.38 13.78 -8.51
N TYR A 15 -2.83 13.05 -7.54
CA TYR A 15 -1.45 13.20 -7.07
C TYR A 15 -0.54 12.01 -7.40
N VAL A 16 -0.99 11.11 -8.28
CA VAL A 16 -0.18 9.98 -8.79
C VAL A 16 1.17 10.43 -9.35
N LYS A 17 1.24 11.63 -9.96
CA LYS A 17 2.50 12.20 -10.48
C LYS A 17 3.56 12.41 -9.39
N ASN A 18 3.14 12.77 -8.17
CA ASN A 18 4.04 12.96 -7.03
C ASN A 18 4.51 11.62 -6.46
N MET A 19 3.68 10.58 -6.58
CA MET A 19 4.04 9.21 -6.22
C MET A 19 5.13 8.65 -7.17
N ILE A 20 5.02 8.91 -8.48
CA ILE A 20 6.02 8.44 -9.47
C ILE A 20 7.42 9.01 -9.20
N THR A 21 7.54 10.30 -8.89
CA THR A 21 8.85 10.92 -8.61
C THR A 21 9.46 10.45 -7.30
N GLY A 22 8.63 10.18 -6.27
CA GLY A 22 9.09 9.63 -4.99
C GLY A 22 9.46 8.14 -5.09
N ALA A 23 8.64 7.34 -5.77
CA ALA A 23 8.79 5.88 -5.82
C ALA A 23 10.00 5.41 -6.65
N ALA A 24 10.45 6.20 -7.63
CA ALA A 24 11.65 5.89 -8.42
C ALA A 24 12.95 5.82 -7.59
N GLN A 25 12.97 6.38 -6.38
CA GLN A 25 14.11 6.36 -5.47
C GLN A 25 13.93 5.40 -4.27
N MET A 26 12.82 4.65 -4.24
CA MET A 26 12.49 3.80 -3.09
C MET A 26 13.12 2.41 -3.20
N ASP A 27 13.87 2.03 -2.17
CA ASP A 27 14.33 0.65 -1.96
C ASP A 27 13.20 -0.29 -1.48
N GLY A 28 12.05 0.28 -1.13
CA GLY A 28 10.86 -0.46 -0.73
C GLY A 28 9.70 0.48 -0.43
N ALA A 29 8.47 -0.03 -0.50
CA ALA A 29 7.27 0.72 -0.19
C ALA A 29 6.40 0.00 0.84
N ILE A 30 5.66 0.79 1.62
CA ILE A 30 4.67 0.30 2.58
C ILE A 30 3.28 0.58 2.00
N LEU A 31 2.53 -0.47 1.68
CA LEU A 31 1.16 -0.38 1.23
C LEU A 31 0.23 -0.41 2.44
N VAL A 32 -0.36 0.74 2.77
CA VAL A 32 -1.32 0.85 3.86
C VAL A 32 -2.74 0.59 3.34
N VAL A 33 -3.43 -0.39 3.90
CA VAL A 33 -4.82 -0.73 3.55
C VAL A 33 -5.67 -0.67 4.82
N ALA A 34 -6.81 0.01 4.78
CA ALA A 34 -7.73 0.03 5.91
C ALA A 34 -8.49 -1.30 5.97
N ALA A 35 -8.46 -1.96 7.12
CA ALA A 35 -9.15 -3.22 7.39
C ALA A 35 -10.67 -3.10 7.22
N SER A 36 -11.24 -1.93 7.51
CA SER A 36 -12.69 -1.67 7.36
C SER A 36 -13.15 -1.58 5.90
N ASP A 37 -12.26 -1.12 5.01
CA ASP A 37 -12.61 -0.75 3.63
C ASP A 37 -12.08 -1.78 2.62
N GLY A 38 -11.03 -2.51 2.98
CA GLY A 38 -10.35 -3.45 2.10
C GLY A 38 -9.59 -2.78 0.95
N PRO A 39 -9.18 -3.54 -0.07
CA PRO A 39 -8.47 -3.00 -1.21
C PRO A 39 -9.41 -2.19 -2.12
N MET A 40 -9.04 -0.94 -2.37
CA MET A 40 -9.79 -0.01 -3.21
C MET A 40 -9.22 0.04 -4.64
N PRO A 41 -9.93 0.61 -5.63
CA PRO A 41 -9.40 0.80 -6.98
C PRO A 41 -8.04 1.53 -6.99
N GLN A 42 -7.85 2.52 -6.11
CA GLN A 42 -6.57 3.24 -5.98
C GLN A 42 -5.44 2.33 -5.44
N THR A 43 -5.75 1.33 -4.62
CA THR A 43 -4.77 0.33 -4.14
C THR A 43 -4.15 -0.42 -5.31
N LYS A 44 -4.98 -0.83 -6.29
CA LYS A 44 -4.52 -1.50 -7.52
C LYS A 44 -3.63 -0.60 -8.36
N GLU A 45 -4.00 0.68 -8.50
CA GLU A 45 -3.19 1.65 -9.23
C GLU A 45 -1.82 1.87 -8.56
N HIS A 46 -1.75 2.00 -7.24
CA HIS A 46 -0.47 2.15 -6.54
C HIS A 46 0.43 0.92 -6.65
N ILE A 47 -0.13 -0.30 -6.60
CA ILE A 47 0.63 -1.53 -6.82
C ILE A 47 1.20 -1.55 -8.24
N LEU A 48 0.39 -1.20 -9.24
CA LEU A 48 0.83 -1.14 -10.63
C LEU A 48 1.95 -0.11 -10.83
N LEU A 49 1.81 1.07 -10.23
CA LEU A 49 2.82 2.13 -10.31
C LEU A 49 4.13 1.72 -9.62
N ALA A 50 4.05 1.13 -8.42
CA ALA A 50 5.22 0.62 -7.71
C ALA A 50 5.95 -0.46 -8.53
N LYS A 51 5.22 -1.33 -9.25
CA LYS A 51 5.81 -2.27 -10.20
C LYS A 51 6.45 -1.57 -11.40
N GLN A 52 5.80 -0.55 -11.98
CA GLN A 52 6.32 0.18 -13.14
C GLN A 52 7.60 0.98 -12.84
N VAL A 53 7.72 1.54 -11.64
CA VAL A 53 8.94 2.22 -11.19
C VAL A 53 9.97 1.28 -10.57
N ASN A 54 9.71 -0.05 -10.59
CA ASN A 54 10.58 -1.10 -10.07
C ASN A 54 10.92 -1.01 -8.58
N VAL A 55 9.94 -0.71 -7.72
CA VAL A 55 10.13 -0.85 -6.27
C VAL A 55 10.39 -2.33 -5.95
N PRO A 56 11.54 -2.70 -5.37
CA PRO A 56 11.97 -4.10 -5.30
C PRO A 56 11.30 -4.89 -4.16
N SER A 57 10.68 -4.22 -3.19
CA SER A 57 9.99 -4.87 -2.07
C SER A 57 8.80 -4.04 -1.61
N LEU A 58 7.65 -4.69 -1.47
CA LEU A 58 6.43 -4.09 -0.95
C LEU A 58 6.03 -4.79 0.35
N THR A 59 5.86 -4.02 1.42
CA THR A 59 5.33 -4.51 2.70
C THR A 59 3.91 -4.00 2.87
N VAL A 60 2.96 -4.87 3.22
CA VAL A 60 1.56 -4.47 3.47
C VAL A 60 1.38 -4.18 4.96
N PHE A 61 0.67 -3.10 5.27
CA PHE A 61 0.22 -2.76 6.61
C PHE A 61 -1.30 -2.62 6.63
N LEU A 62 -1.98 -3.57 7.30
CA LEU A 62 -3.41 -3.47 7.59
C LEU A 62 -3.61 -2.49 8.74
N ASN A 63 -4.34 -1.41 8.48
CA ASN A 63 -4.59 -0.32 9.39
C ASN A 63 -6.05 -0.30 9.84
N LYS A 64 -6.34 0.36 10.97
CA LYS A 64 -7.68 0.46 11.56
C LYS A 64 -8.30 -0.92 11.90
N CYS A 65 -7.48 -1.90 12.27
CA CYS A 65 -7.99 -3.22 12.69
C CYS A 65 -8.86 -3.11 13.96
N ASP A 66 -8.67 -2.08 14.77
CA ASP A 66 -9.52 -1.75 15.93
C ASP A 66 -10.96 -1.36 15.56
N ALA A 67 -11.22 -0.99 14.29
CA ALA A 67 -12.55 -0.67 13.79
C ALA A 67 -13.28 -1.90 13.21
N VAL A 68 -12.64 -3.08 13.23
CA VAL A 68 -13.18 -4.34 12.74
C VAL A 68 -13.20 -5.35 13.89
N ASP A 69 -14.39 -5.67 14.38
CA ASP A 69 -14.56 -6.62 15.50
C ASP A 69 -14.54 -8.09 15.03
N ASP A 70 -14.64 -8.34 13.72
CA ASP A 70 -14.72 -9.67 13.12
C ASP A 70 -13.37 -10.11 12.54
N GLU A 71 -12.78 -11.15 13.14
CA GLU A 71 -11.48 -11.70 12.75
C GLU A 71 -11.54 -12.38 11.36
N GLU A 72 -12.68 -12.97 10.98
CA GLU A 72 -12.84 -13.59 9.65
C GLU A 72 -12.80 -12.52 8.54
N LEU A 73 -13.32 -11.32 8.81
CA LEU A 73 -13.26 -10.21 7.87
C LEU A 73 -11.81 -9.71 7.67
N LEU A 74 -11.01 -9.70 8.73
CA LEU A 74 -9.59 -9.33 8.63
C LEU A 74 -8.81 -10.34 7.77
N GLU A 75 -9.04 -11.63 7.96
CA GLU A 75 -8.44 -12.68 7.15
C GLU A 75 -8.86 -12.55 5.67
N LEU A 76 -10.13 -12.28 5.42
CA LEU A 76 -10.64 -12.05 4.06
C LEU A 76 -9.94 -10.87 3.39
N VAL A 77 -9.83 -9.72 4.08
CA VAL A 77 -9.12 -8.55 3.55
C VAL A 77 -7.64 -8.84 3.30
N GLU A 78 -6.98 -9.59 4.18
CA GLU A 78 -5.60 -10.03 3.95
C GLU A 78 -5.47 -10.88 2.69
N MET A 79 -6.37 -11.86 2.51
CA MET A 79 -6.41 -12.71 1.33
C MET A 79 -6.59 -11.89 0.06
N GLU A 80 -7.56 -10.98 0.03
CA GLU A 80 -7.80 -10.11 -1.12
C GLU A 80 -6.58 -9.24 -1.46
N VAL A 81 -5.92 -8.66 -0.45
CA VAL A 81 -4.71 -7.85 -0.69
C VAL A 81 -3.58 -8.71 -1.26
N ARG A 82 -3.41 -9.94 -0.78
CA ARG A 82 -2.40 -10.87 -1.30
C ARG A 82 -2.65 -11.25 -2.76
N GLU A 83 -3.91 -11.41 -3.17
CA GLU A 83 -4.25 -11.71 -4.57
C GLU A 83 -3.93 -10.54 -5.52
N LEU A 84 -3.84 -9.31 -5.01
CA LEU A 84 -3.48 -8.13 -5.82
C LEU A 84 -1.98 -7.95 -6.04
N LEU A 85 -1.13 -8.65 -5.28
CA LEU A 85 0.32 -8.55 -5.33
C LEU A 85 0.93 -9.52 -6.34
#